data_AF-A0A0V1HLM6-F1
#
_entry.id   AF-A0A0V1HLM6-F1
#
_cell.length_a   1.000
_cell.length_b   1.000
_cell.length_c   1.000
_cell.angle_alpha   90.00
_cell.angle_beta   90.00
_cell.angle_gamma   90.00
#
_symmetry.space_group_name_H-M   'P 1'
#
loop_
_entity.id
_entity.type
_entity.pdbx_description
1 polymer ?
#
loop_
_entity_poly.entity_id
_entity_poly.type
_entity_poly.pdbx_seq_one_letter_code
_entity_poly.pdbx_strand_id
1 'polypeptide(L)'
;MVMLCTVSAHHRDVPACLRKATRRDIYSTLAAYEHNKKVTMISYVPRKNRNVLLMTSCHAKLKIDNQRDDKRPNIINDYNLGKGGMDSMDARIEDFGCKRKTNRYTMLMLYRIVDVCINNAFLLMRHQQSYHKTKKRFMKELSAQLAKQNIEMRYQNQTKFTNM
;
A
#
# COMPACT_ATOMS: atom_id res chain seq x y z
N MET A 1 15.47 12.75 -3.96
CA MET A 1 14.32 11.83 -4.10
C MET A 1 14.83 10.40 -4.13
N VAL A 2 14.29 9.53 -3.28
CA VAL A 2 14.67 8.11 -3.19
C VAL A 2 13.57 7.30 -3.89
N MET A 3 13.92 6.41 -4.82
CA MET A 3 12.97 5.63 -5.61
C MET A 3 13.38 4.16 -5.60
N LEU A 4 12.39 3.28 -5.39
CA LEU A 4 12.51 1.85 -5.58
C LEU A 4 11.20 1.35 -6.20
N CYS A 5 11.24 0.96 -7.47
CA CYS A 5 10.03 0.63 -8.22
C CYS A 5 10.26 -0.45 -9.27
N THR A 6 9.19 -1.14 -9.65
CA THR A 6 9.20 -2.06 -10.79
C THR A 6 9.11 -1.30 -12.10
N VAL A 7 9.89 -1.74 -13.09
CA VAL A 7 9.88 -1.15 -14.43
C VAL A 7 9.36 -2.17 -15.43
N SER A 8 8.51 -1.73 -16.34
CA SER A 8 8.05 -2.57 -17.45
C SER A 8 9.21 -2.92 -18.38
N ALA A 9 9.32 -4.19 -18.77
CA ALA A 9 10.33 -4.64 -19.74
C ALA A 9 10.19 -3.97 -21.12
N HIS A 10 9.01 -3.42 -21.42
CA HIS A 10 8.73 -2.71 -22.67
C HIS A 10 9.13 -1.23 -22.65
N HIS A 11 9.59 -0.70 -21.50
CA HIS A 11 10.02 0.69 -21.43
C HIS A 11 11.27 0.93 -22.28
N ARG A 12 11.27 2.03 -23.04
CA ARG A 12 12.34 2.34 -24.02
C ARG A 12 13.71 2.41 -23.37
N ASP A 13 13.78 3.01 -22.18
CA ASP A 13 15.03 3.22 -21.43
C ASP A 13 15.59 1.97 -20.74
N VAL A 14 14.87 0.83 -20.77
CA VAL A 14 15.40 -0.42 -20.20
C VAL A 14 16.42 -1.00 -21.17
N PRO A 15 17.69 -1.21 -20.75
CA PRO A 15 18.72 -1.80 -21.60
C PRO A 15 18.30 -3.17 -22.14
N ALA A 16 18.53 -3.44 -23.42
CA ALA A 16 18.13 -4.69 -24.07
C ALA A 16 18.71 -5.94 -23.38
N CYS A 17 19.92 -5.83 -22.81
CA CYS A 17 20.58 -6.89 -22.05
C CYS A 17 19.81 -7.31 -20.77
N LEU A 18 19.02 -6.41 -20.18
CA LEU A 18 18.24 -6.69 -18.98
C LEU A 18 16.84 -7.25 -19.28
N ARG A 19 16.32 -7.07 -20.51
CA ARG A 19 14.94 -7.42 -20.87
C ARG A 19 14.69 -8.92 -20.94
N LYS A 20 15.60 -9.69 -21.55
CA LYS A 20 15.36 -11.11 -21.86
C LYS A 20 15.75 -12.02 -20.71
N ALA A 21 14.89 -12.98 -20.39
CA ALA A 21 15.14 -14.02 -19.39
C ALA A 21 15.33 -15.42 -20.02
N THR A 22 15.09 -15.59 -21.32
CA THR A 22 15.00 -16.90 -21.98
C THR A 22 16.28 -17.74 -21.92
N ARG A 23 17.44 -17.09 -21.90
CA ARG A 23 18.77 -17.75 -21.85
C ARG A 23 19.46 -17.58 -20.49
N ARG A 24 18.74 -17.10 -19.48
CA ARG A 24 19.30 -16.82 -18.16
C ARG A 24 18.94 -17.92 -17.19
N ASP A 25 19.90 -18.28 -16.34
CA ASP A 25 19.69 -19.27 -15.30
C ASP A 25 18.67 -18.78 -14.28
N ILE A 26 17.93 -19.72 -13.70
CA ILE A 26 17.03 -19.43 -12.59
C ILE A 26 17.87 -18.89 -11.43
N TYR A 27 17.35 -17.87 -10.76
CA TYR A 27 18.00 -17.14 -9.66
C TYR A 27 19.24 -16.32 -10.05
N SER A 28 19.51 -16.15 -11.35
CA SER A 28 20.52 -15.20 -11.83
C SER A 28 20.02 -13.75 -11.72
N THR A 29 20.96 -12.84 -11.42
CA THR A 29 20.70 -11.39 -11.33
C THR A 29 21.67 -10.65 -12.23
N LEU A 30 21.15 -9.73 -13.05
CA LEU A 30 21.95 -8.72 -13.75
C LEU A 30 21.69 -7.36 -13.11
N ALA A 31 22.72 -6.52 -13.03
CA ALA A 31 22.62 -5.14 -12.56
C ALA A 31 23.22 -4.18 -13.58
N ALA A 32 22.52 -3.08 -13.83
CA ALA A 32 23.06 -1.93 -14.53
C ALA A 32 23.39 -0.85 -13.51
N TYR A 33 24.60 -0.31 -13.63
CA TYR A 33 25.13 0.72 -12.76
C TYR A 33 25.18 2.05 -13.52
N GLU A 34 24.87 3.12 -12.81
CA GLU A 34 25.16 4.47 -13.27
C GLU A 34 26.68 4.69 -13.31
N HIS A 35 27.13 5.70 -14.07
CA HIS A 35 28.54 6.11 -14.13
C HIS A 35 29.17 6.32 -12.73
N ASN A 36 28.37 6.78 -11.75
CA ASN A 36 28.79 6.96 -10.36
C ASN A 36 28.85 5.65 -9.53
N LYS A 37 28.85 4.48 -10.19
CA LYS A 37 28.88 3.14 -9.56
C LYS A 37 27.73 2.85 -8.58
N LYS A 38 26.60 3.55 -8.70
CA LYS A 38 25.36 3.23 -7.97
C LYS A 38 24.54 2.26 -8.81
N VAL A 39 23.87 1.30 -8.17
CA VAL A 39 22.94 0.42 -8.87
C VAL A 39 21.74 1.25 -9.30
N THR A 40 21.48 1.29 -10.60
CA THR A 40 20.30 1.98 -11.15
C THR A 40 19.17 1.00 -11.39
N MET A 41 19.49 -0.20 -11.88
CA MET A 41 18.49 -1.17 -12.29
C MET A 41 18.99 -2.59 -12.05
N ILE A 42 18.08 -3.49 -11.68
CA ILE A 42 18.35 -4.92 -11.59
C ILE A 42 17.33 -5.72 -12.38
N SER A 43 17.76 -6.88 -12.86
CA SER A 43 16.94 -7.87 -13.55
C SER A 43 17.19 -9.23 -12.94
N TYR A 44 16.25 -9.70 -12.12
CA TYR A 44 16.32 -10.98 -11.41
C TYR A 44 15.39 -12.02 -12.04
N VAL A 45 15.82 -13.28 -12.14
CA VAL A 45 15.05 -14.38 -12.75
C VAL A 45 14.49 -15.30 -11.66
N PRO A 46 13.27 -15.03 -11.11
CA PRO A 46 12.68 -15.92 -10.10
C PRO A 46 12.21 -17.26 -10.69
N ARG A 47 11.91 -17.31 -11.99
CA ARG A 47 11.33 -18.48 -12.68
C ARG A 47 11.84 -18.52 -14.12
N LYS A 48 11.89 -19.71 -14.72
CA LYS A 48 12.33 -19.90 -16.12
C LYS A 48 11.58 -18.95 -17.06
N ASN A 49 12.33 -18.27 -17.94
CA ASN A 49 11.81 -17.32 -18.93
C ASN A 49 11.07 -16.08 -18.37
N ARG A 50 11.11 -15.81 -17.06
CA ARG A 50 10.50 -14.62 -16.46
C ARG A 50 11.50 -13.88 -15.59
N ASN A 51 11.54 -12.55 -15.73
CA ASN A 51 12.34 -11.68 -14.89
C ASN A 51 11.49 -10.63 -14.17
N VAL A 52 12.05 -10.13 -13.08
CA VAL A 52 11.59 -8.96 -12.35
C VAL A 52 12.61 -7.86 -12.56
N LEU A 53 12.14 -6.74 -13.12
CA LEU A 53 12.93 -5.54 -13.31
C LEU A 53 12.60 -4.53 -12.22
N LEU A 54 13.62 -4.08 -11.50
CA LEU A 54 13.50 -3.02 -10.50
C LEU A 54 14.48 -1.90 -10.84
N MET A 55 14.03 -0.66 -10.72
CA MET A 55 14.87 0.53 -10.72
C MET A 55 15.03 1.02 -9.29
N THR A 56 16.22 1.46 -8.93
CA THR A 56 16.51 1.98 -7.60
C THR A 56 17.50 3.15 -7.64
N SER A 57 17.29 4.13 -6.76
CA SER A 57 18.28 5.16 -6.43
C SER A 57 18.84 5.03 -5.00
N CYS A 58 18.38 4.03 -4.25
CA CYS A 58 18.72 3.82 -2.83
C CYS A 58 19.96 2.94 -2.63
N HIS A 59 20.30 2.13 -3.62
CA HIS A 59 21.28 1.05 -3.46
C HIS A 59 22.58 1.36 -4.20
N ALA A 60 23.67 1.56 -3.46
CA ALA A 60 24.98 1.79 -4.07
C ALA A 60 25.58 0.51 -4.66
N LYS A 61 25.30 -0.66 -4.07
CA LYS A 61 25.86 -1.96 -4.49
C LYS A 61 24.80 -3.04 -4.47
N LEU A 62 24.90 -3.97 -5.41
CA LEU A 62 24.08 -5.17 -5.41
C LEU A 62 24.57 -6.10 -4.28
N LYS A 63 23.66 -6.51 -3.41
CA LYS A 63 23.92 -7.56 -2.42
C LYS A 63 22.99 -8.74 -2.70
N ILE A 64 23.57 -9.92 -2.80
CA ILE A 64 22.85 -11.17 -3.01
C ILE A 64 22.95 -11.99 -1.73
N ASP A 65 21.81 -12.47 -1.24
CA ASP A 65 21.77 -13.40 -0.12
C ASP A 65 22.12 -14.82 -0.63
N ASN A 66 23.38 -15.20 -0.49
CA ASN A 66 23.86 -16.51 -0.93
C ASN A 66 23.44 -17.67 -0.01
N GLN A 67 22.85 -17.37 1.17
CA GLN A 67 22.35 -18.42 2.08
C GLN A 67 20.97 -18.93 1.67
N ARG A 68 20.25 -18.20 0.82
CA ARG A 68 18.94 -18.61 0.29
C ARG A 68 19.08 -19.38 -1.01
N ASP A 69 18.27 -20.42 -1.15
CA ASP A 69 18.18 -21.20 -2.39
C ASP A 69 17.83 -20.33 -3.61
N ASP A 70 17.01 -19.30 -3.39
CA ASP A 70 16.56 -18.39 -4.45
C ASP A 70 17.54 -17.26 -4.77
N LYS A 71 18.68 -17.15 -4.05
CA LYS A 71 19.73 -16.12 -4.25
C LYS A 71 19.14 -14.73 -4.48
N ARG A 72 18.08 -14.40 -3.73
CA ARG A 72 17.31 -13.17 -3.96
C ARG A 72 18.14 -11.93 -3.61
N PRO A 73 18.23 -10.93 -4.50
CA PRO A 73 18.85 -9.65 -4.19
C PRO A 73 18.16 -8.91 -3.04
N ASN A 74 18.93 -8.25 -2.18
CA ASN A 74 18.39 -7.44 -1.08
C ASN A 74 17.42 -6.35 -1.57
N ILE A 75 17.69 -5.76 -2.73
CA ILE A 75 16.86 -4.76 -3.40
C ILE A 75 15.42 -5.26 -3.59
N ILE A 76 15.23 -6.56 -3.89
CA ILE A 76 13.90 -7.17 -4.02
C ILE A 76 13.21 -7.30 -2.67
N ASN A 77 13.96 -7.65 -1.62
CA ASN A 77 13.42 -7.72 -0.26
C ASN A 77 12.94 -6.33 0.19
N ASP A 78 13.78 -5.30 0.01
CA ASP A 78 13.45 -3.92 0.38
C ASP A 78 12.23 -3.41 -0.42
N TYR A 79 12.14 -3.78 -1.71
CA TYR A 79 10.95 -3.47 -2.52
C TYR A 79 9.69 -4.16 -1.98
N ASN A 80 9.76 -5.46 -1.69
CA ASN A 80 8.62 -6.21 -1.19
C ASN A 80 8.15 -5.71 0.19
N LEU A 81 9.09 -5.32 1.06
CA LEU A 81 8.79 -4.69 2.35
C LEU A 81 8.03 -3.38 2.17
N GLY A 82 8.43 -2.56 1.19
CA GLY A 82 7.79 -1.27 0.92
C GLY A 82 6.49 -1.34 0.11
N LYS A 83 6.29 -2.38 -0.70
CA LYS A 83 5.18 -2.45 -1.67
C LYS A 83 3.80 -2.61 -1.01
N GLY A 84 3.71 -3.37 0.08
CA GLY A 84 2.43 -3.84 0.62
C GLY A 84 1.59 -2.80 1.37
N GLY A 85 2.05 -1.55 1.51
CA GLY A 85 1.38 -0.54 2.33
C GLY A 85 -0.03 -0.19 1.85
N MET A 86 -0.18 0.05 0.54
CA MET A 86 -1.49 0.38 -0.07
C MET A 86 -2.42 -0.84 -0.05
N ASP A 87 -1.96 -2.00 -0.50
CA ASP A 87 -2.74 -3.24 -0.49
C ASP A 87 -3.24 -3.60 0.93
N SER A 88 -2.40 -3.36 1.95
CA SER A 88 -2.78 -3.56 3.36
C SER A 88 -3.85 -2.59 3.82
N MET A 89 -3.86 -1.35 3.32
CA MET A 89 -4.92 -0.38 3.60
C MET A 89 -6.21 -0.80 2.92
N ASP A 90 -6.15 -1.18 1.64
CA ASP A 90 -7.31 -1.60 0.86
C ASP A 90 -7.99 -2.83 1.48
N ALA A 91 -7.22 -3.84 1.87
CA ALA A 91 -7.73 -5.02 2.57
C ALA A 91 -8.46 -4.64 3.88
N ARG A 92 -7.88 -3.73 4.68
CA ARG A 92 -8.53 -3.26 5.93
C ARG A 92 -9.79 -2.44 5.68
N ILE A 93 -9.86 -1.74 4.55
CA ILE A 93 -11.05 -0.96 4.15
C ILE A 93 -12.14 -1.90 3.66
N GLU A 94 -11.79 -2.94 2.90
CA GLU A 94 -12.74 -3.92 2.38
C GLU A 94 -13.55 -4.61 3.49
N ASP A 95 -12.90 -5.02 4.57
CA ASP A 95 -13.56 -5.69 5.71
C ASP A 95 -14.58 -4.79 6.45
N PHE A 96 -14.39 -3.47 6.40
CA PHE A 96 -15.04 -2.52 7.33
C PHE A 96 -15.45 -1.21 6.65
N GLY A 97 -15.74 -1.25 5.35
CA GLY A 97 -16.02 -0.06 4.55
C GLY A 97 -17.46 0.45 4.64
N CYS A 98 -17.62 1.75 4.36
CA CYS A 98 -18.90 2.46 4.32
C CYS A 98 -19.53 2.50 2.92
N LYS A 99 -18.89 1.89 1.92
CA LYS A 99 -19.35 1.88 0.52
C LYS A 99 -20.77 1.33 0.40
N ARG A 100 -21.65 2.08 -0.29
CA ARG A 100 -23.00 1.65 -0.68
C ARG A 100 -23.16 1.68 -2.20
N LYS A 101 -24.08 0.87 -2.73
CA LYS A 101 -24.47 0.94 -4.15
C LYS A 101 -25.02 2.34 -4.43
N THR A 102 -24.47 3.01 -5.43
CA THR A 102 -24.88 4.35 -5.84
C THR A 102 -24.59 4.54 -7.32
N ASN A 103 -25.44 5.31 -8.01
CA ASN A 103 -25.22 5.69 -9.41
C ASN A 103 -24.53 7.06 -9.53
N ARG A 104 -24.17 7.69 -8.41
CA ARG A 104 -23.53 9.03 -8.38
C ARG A 104 -22.05 8.89 -8.06
N TYR A 105 -21.17 9.27 -8.98
CA TYR A 105 -19.72 9.17 -8.80
C TYR A 105 -19.21 9.98 -7.59
N THR A 106 -19.77 11.17 -7.36
CA THR A 106 -19.42 12.01 -6.20
C THR A 106 -19.68 11.30 -4.87
N MET A 107 -20.75 10.50 -4.78
CA MET A 107 -21.02 9.71 -3.58
C MET A 107 -20.03 8.57 -3.40
N LEU A 108 -19.61 7.93 -4.50
CA LEU A 108 -18.56 6.90 -4.46
C LEU A 108 -17.23 7.49 -3.96
N MET A 109 -16.85 8.68 -4.45
CA MET A 109 -15.70 9.44 -3.97
C MET A 109 -15.80 9.75 -2.47
N LEU A 110 -16.96 10.26 -2.03
CA LEU A 110 -17.20 10.55 -0.61
C LEU A 110 -17.01 9.31 0.27
N TYR A 111 -17.58 8.16 -0.10
CA TYR A 111 -17.40 6.92 0.66
C TYR A 111 -15.93 6.52 0.77
N ARG A 112 -15.16 6.66 -0.31
CA ARG A 112 -13.72 6.35 -0.28
C ARG A 112 -12.93 7.29 0.62
N ILE A 113 -13.23 8.58 0.59
CA ILE A 113 -12.60 9.56 1.49
C ILE A 113 -12.90 9.18 2.95
N VAL A 114 -14.16 8.90 3.27
CA VAL A 114 -14.57 8.51 4.63
C VAL A 114 -13.87 7.23 5.08
N ASP A 115 -13.78 6.21 4.23
CA ASP A 115 -13.10 4.95 4.55
C ASP A 115 -11.61 5.15 4.86
N VAL A 116 -10.91 5.98 4.07
CA VAL A 116 -9.50 6.33 4.30
C VAL A 116 -9.34 7.13 5.60
N CYS A 117 -10.21 8.11 5.85
CA CYS A 117 -10.20 8.90 7.09
C CYS A 117 -10.39 8.02 8.33
N ILE A 118 -11.37 7.12 8.33
CA ILE A 118 -11.63 6.18 9.43
C ILE A 118 -10.42 5.27 9.65
N ASN A 119 -9.82 4.76 8.57
CA ASN A 119 -8.64 3.90 8.68
C ASN A 119 -7.43 4.65 9.28
N ASN A 120 -7.17 5.87 8.84
CA ASN A 120 -6.08 6.69 9.36
C ASN A 120 -6.31 7.07 10.83
N ALA A 121 -7.53 7.47 11.20
CA ALA A 121 -7.88 7.75 12.59
C ALA A 121 -7.69 6.52 13.49
N PHE A 122 -8.09 5.32 13.01
CA PHE A 122 -7.88 4.08 13.73
C PHE A 122 -6.38 3.76 13.93
N LEU A 123 -5.55 3.95 12.90
CA LEU A 123 -4.10 3.71 13.00
C LEU A 123 -3.44 4.67 13.99
N LEU A 124 -3.82 5.95 13.98
CA LEU A 124 -3.34 6.95 14.95
C LEU A 124 -3.73 6.58 16.38
N MET A 125 -4.99 6.17 16.60
CA MET A 125 -5.44 5.73 17.92
C MET A 125 -4.70 4.48 18.38
N ARG A 126 -4.51 3.49 17.50
CA ARG A 126 -3.79 2.25 17.81
C ARG A 126 -2.31 2.45 18.10
N HIS A 127 -1.70 3.53 17.58
CA HIS A 127 -0.33 3.88 17.92
C HIS A 127 -0.20 4.33 19.39
N GLN A 128 -1.28 4.83 19.99
CA GLN A 128 -1.32 5.17 21.41
C GLN A 128 -1.38 3.89 22.24
N GLN A 129 -0.39 3.66 23.12
CA GLN A 129 -0.22 2.41 23.86
C GLN A 129 -1.44 1.97 24.68
N SER A 130 -2.33 2.90 25.06
CA SER A 130 -3.55 2.60 25.82
C SER A 130 -4.72 2.07 24.97
N TYR A 131 -4.62 2.09 23.64
CA TYR A 131 -5.74 1.80 22.75
C TYR A 131 -5.65 0.40 22.14
N HIS A 132 -6.30 -0.57 22.80
CA HIS A 132 -6.31 -1.98 22.39
C HIS A 132 -7.65 -2.44 21.77
N LYS A 133 -8.48 -1.51 21.28
CA LYS A 133 -9.79 -1.85 20.73
C LYS A 133 -9.67 -2.33 19.28
N THR A 134 -10.57 -3.24 18.88
CA THR A 134 -10.71 -3.67 17.49
C THR A 134 -11.25 -2.54 16.60
N LYS A 135 -10.97 -2.59 15.30
CA LYS A 135 -11.46 -1.60 14.32
C LYS A 135 -13.00 -1.52 14.32
N LYS A 136 -13.68 -2.66 14.43
CA LYS A 136 -15.15 -2.72 14.56
C LYS A 136 -15.66 -1.93 15.76
N ARG A 137 -15.04 -2.08 16.93
CA ARG A 137 -15.42 -1.34 18.14
C ARG A 137 -15.13 0.15 18.01
N PHE A 138 -13.96 0.50 17.46
CA PHE A 138 -13.61 1.89 17.16
C PHE A 138 -14.69 2.58 16.31
N MET A 139 -15.10 1.96 15.20
CA MET A 139 -16.10 2.53 14.31
C MET A 139 -17.47 2.68 14.99
N LYS A 140 -17.87 1.72 15.84
CA LYS A 140 -19.13 1.81 16.60
C LYS A 140 -19.10 3.02 17.54
N GLU A 141 -18.01 3.21 18.29
CA GLU A 141 -17.85 4.35 19.20
C GLU A 141 -17.79 5.67 18.43
N LEU A 142 -17.04 5.73 17.33
CA LEU A 142 -16.99 6.89 16.43
C LEU A 142 -18.38 7.25 15.90
N SER A 143 -19.15 6.27 15.42
CA SER A 143 -20.49 6.52 14.88
C SER A 143 -21.46 7.04 15.95
N ALA A 144 -21.37 6.53 17.17
CA ALA A 144 -22.18 7.00 18.30
C ALA A 144 -21.82 8.45 18.67
N GLN A 145 -20.52 8.78 18.71
CA GLN A 145 -20.05 10.14 19.01
C GLN A 145 -20.51 11.16 17.96
N LEU A 146 -20.40 10.82 16.66
CA LEU A 146 -20.85 11.69 15.57
C LEU A 146 -22.38 11.87 15.55
N ALA A 147 -23.14 10.85 15.95
CA ALA A 147 -24.60 10.92 15.98
C ALA A 147 -25.15 11.69 17.20
N LYS A 148 -24.41 11.74 18.31
CA LYS A 148 -24.89 12.22 19.61
C LYS A 148 -25.55 13.61 19.55
N GLN A 149 -24.85 14.61 19.03
CA GLN A 149 -25.38 15.98 18.94
C GLN A 149 -26.65 16.04 18.09
N ASN A 150 -26.71 15.30 16.98
CA ASN A 150 -27.89 15.26 16.12
C ASN A 150 -29.09 14.58 16.81
N ILE A 151 -28.86 13.55 17.61
CA ILE A 151 -29.91 12.88 18.40
C ILE A 151 -30.45 13.85 19.46
N GLU A 152 -29.57 14.53 20.20
CA GLU A 152 -29.94 15.50 21.23
C GLU A 152 -30.77 16.66 20.65
N MET A 153 -30.35 17.23 19.52
CA MET A 153 -31.10 18.29 18.84
C MET A 153 -32.50 17.83 18.40
N ARG A 154 -32.62 16.60 17.87
CA ARG A 154 -33.92 16.04 17.46
C ARG A 154 -34.86 15.83 18.65
N TYR A 155 -34.34 15.35 19.77
CA TYR A 155 -35.12 15.14 20.98
C TYR A 155 -35.67 16.46 21.56
N GLN A 156 -34.83 17.51 21.60
CA GLN A 156 -35.26 18.84 22.06
C GLN A 156 -36.32 19.47 21.15
N ASN A 157 -36.22 19.28 19.84
CA ASN A 157 -37.24 19.78 18.93
C ASN A 157 -38.58 19.06 19.13
N GLN A 158 -38.56 17.75 19.34
CA GLN A 158 -39.79 16.98 19.59
C GLN A 158 -40.51 17.44 20.87
N THR A 159 -39.77 17.69 21.95
CA THR A 159 -40.34 18.18 23.22
C THR A 159 -40.93 19.59 23.11
N LYS A 160 -40.40 20.45 22.22
CA LYS A 160 -41.01 21.76 21.95
C LYS A 160 -42.36 21.65 21.22
N PHE A 161 -42.53 20.65 20.33
CA PHE A 161 -43.78 20.43 19.62
C PHE A 161 -44.87 19.77 20.48
N THR A 162 -44.52 18.99 21.49
CA THR A 162 -45.51 18.38 22.42
C THR A 162 -45.95 19.30 23.56
N ASN A 163 -45.19 20.36 23.86
CA ASN A 163 -45.50 21.32 24.92
C ASN A 163 -46.20 22.60 24.40
N MET A 164 -46.65 22.59 23.14
CA MET A 164 -47.40 23.65 22.47
C MET A 164 -48.82 23.15 22.20
#